data_AF-A0A0P7AZ14-F1
#
_entry.id   AF-A0A0P7AZ14-F1
#
_cell.length_a   1.000
_cell.length_b   1.000
_cell.length_c   1.000
_cell.angle_alpha   90.00
_cell.angle_beta   90.00
_cell.angle_gamma   90.00
#
_symmetry.space_group_name_H-M   'P 1'
#
loop_
_entity.id
_entity.type
_entity.pdbx_description
1 polymer ?
#
loop_
_entity_poly.entity_id
_entity_poly.type
_entity_poly.pdbx_seq_one_letter_code
_entity_poly.pdbx_strand_id
1 'polypeptide(L)'
;MLLPRDADLCFVDLANWDWDTDAVQNARDRGAVQRYFEALDRGFLGQAIRERYSFHGQIGSDDIVDGTGMRLNELIISYLQEYLDENDDRLEATKAVLTEGLANTDDPGIELVRQMVSMMDTDPPAARRRRALRDDVLGFLEEHDLDVNKVDRVLDVLLEE
;
A
#
# COMPACT_ATOMS: atom_id res chain seq x y z
N MET A 1 -6.63 9.57 17.37
CA MET A 1 -5.64 8.66 17.99
C MET A 1 -5.03 7.90 16.83
N LEU A 2 -3.80 8.30 16.48
CA LEU A 2 -3.07 7.85 15.29
C LEU A 2 -2.78 6.35 15.38
N LEU A 3 -2.86 5.65 14.25
CA LEU A 3 -2.35 4.28 14.15
C LEU A 3 -0.89 4.28 14.64
N PRO A 4 -0.51 3.39 15.58
CA PRO A 4 0.86 3.30 16.07
C PRO A 4 1.82 2.92 14.94
N ARG A 5 3.11 3.08 15.21
CA ARG A 5 4.31 2.83 14.37
C ARG A 5 4.47 1.39 13.83
N ASP A 6 3.36 0.71 13.54
CA ASP A 6 3.26 -0.64 13.00
C ASP A 6 2.82 -0.63 11.53
N ALA A 7 2.85 0.53 10.86
CA ALA A 7 2.66 0.66 9.41
C ALA A 7 3.75 -0.09 8.60
N ASP A 8 4.82 -0.55 9.26
CA ASP A 8 5.81 -1.48 8.71
C ASP A 8 5.24 -2.87 8.38
N LEU A 9 4.02 -3.21 8.83
CA LEU A 9 3.52 -4.57 8.71
C LEU A 9 3.11 -4.98 7.30
N CYS A 10 2.95 -4.08 6.33
CA CYS A 10 2.18 -4.43 5.13
C CYS A 10 2.97 -4.91 3.91
N PHE A 11 4.28 -4.70 3.88
CA PHE A 11 5.10 -5.06 2.72
C PHE A 11 6.43 -5.68 3.09
N VAL A 12 6.45 -6.46 4.18
CA VAL A 12 7.57 -7.37 4.47
C VAL A 12 7.60 -8.43 3.37
N ASP A 13 8.26 -8.07 2.28
CA ASP A 13 8.74 -8.89 1.19
C ASP A 13 7.70 -9.87 0.64
N LEU A 14 6.85 -9.39 -0.29
CA LEU A 14 5.93 -10.25 -1.05
C LEU A 14 6.67 -11.44 -1.74
N ALA A 15 8.00 -11.38 -1.83
CA ALA A 15 8.88 -12.45 -2.33
C ALA A 15 9.35 -13.46 -1.26
N ASN A 16 9.35 -13.13 0.04
CA ASN A 16 9.69 -14.06 1.13
C ASN A 16 8.43 -14.43 1.90
N TRP A 17 7.85 -15.59 1.60
CA TRP A 17 6.60 -16.12 2.18
C TRP A 17 6.60 -16.35 3.71
N ASP A 18 7.63 -15.92 4.45
CA ASP A 18 7.73 -16.08 5.90
C ASP A 18 7.06 -14.90 6.64
N TRP A 19 5.75 -14.73 6.43
CA TRP A 19 4.98 -13.57 6.91
C TRP A 19 4.34 -13.74 8.30
N ASP A 20 4.60 -14.82 9.03
CA ASP A 20 3.44 -15.52 9.60
C ASP A 20 3.34 -15.70 11.13
N THR A 21 4.36 -15.42 11.95
CA THR A 21 4.23 -15.72 13.39
C THR A 21 3.59 -14.61 14.21
N ASP A 22 4.12 -13.39 14.16
CA ASP A 22 3.67 -12.35 15.10
C ASP A 22 2.33 -11.72 14.72
N ALA A 23 2.06 -11.50 13.43
CA ALA A 23 0.81 -10.89 12.96
C ALA A 23 -0.40 -11.81 13.20
N VAL A 24 -0.25 -13.11 12.94
CA VAL A 24 -1.29 -14.12 13.18
C VAL A 24 -1.53 -14.30 14.67
N GLN A 25 -0.47 -14.33 15.49
CA GLN A 25 -0.63 -14.49 16.94
C GLN A 25 -1.35 -13.30 17.57
N ASN A 26 -1.12 -12.09 17.07
CA ASN A 26 -1.69 -10.85 17.59
C ASN A 26 -2.97 -10.39 16.87
N ALA A 27 -3.50 -11.18 15.92
CA ALA A 27 -4.72 -10.85 15.20
C ALA A 27 -5.93 -10.72 16.14
N ARG A 28 -6.67 -9.63 15.99
CA ARG A 28 -7.93 -9.34 16.68
C ARG A 28 -9.12 -10.02 15.99
N ASP A 29 -9.10 -10.12 14.67
CA ASP A 29 -10.05 -10.91 13.89
C ASP A 29 -9.45 -12.27 13.51
N ARG A 30 -9.80 -13.31 14.27
CA ARG A 30 -9.40 -14.69 13.98
C ARG A 30 -10.09 -15.26 12.74
N GLY A 31 -11.27 -14.75 12.37
CA GLY A 31 -11.96 -15.13 11.15
C GLY A 31 -11.20 -14.66 9.91
N ALA A 32 -10.65 -13.44 9.95
CA ALA A 32 -9.78 -12.93 8.88
C ALA A 32 -8.52 -13.78 8.71
N VAL A 33 -7.90 -14.23 9.80
CA VAL A 33 -6.76 -15.16 9.74
C VAL A 33 -7.13 -16.46 9.01
N GLN A 34 -8.28 -17.04 9.33
CA GLN A 34 -8.73 -18.25 8.65
C GLN A 34 -8.95 -17.99 7.15
N ARG A 35 -9.67 -16.91 6.80
CA ARG A 35 -9.94 -16.55 5.40
C ARG A 35 -8.66 -16.23 4.62
N TYR A 36 -7.65 -15.67 5.28
CA TYR A 36 -6.32 -15.45 4.72
C TYR A 36 -5.67 -16.77 4.27
N PHE A 37 -5.59 -17.77 5.15
CA PHE A 37 -5.03 -19.07 4.77
C PHE A 37 -5.86 -19.81 3.73
N GLU A 38 -7.19 -19.71 3.80
CA GLU A 38 -8.09 -20.27 2.77
C GLU A 38 -7.87 -19.61 1.40
N ALA A 39 -7.61 -18.29 1.37
CA ALA A 39 -7.29 -17.59 0.14
C ALA A 39 -5.92 -18.03 -0.41
N LEU A 40 -4.91 -18.19 0.44
CA LEU A 40 -3.59 -18.69 0.03
C LEU A 40 -3.66 -20.11 -0.54
N ASP A 41 -4.38 -21.03 0.11
CA ASP A 41 -4.55 -22.42 -0.35
C ASP A 41 -5.21 -22.49 -1.74
N ARG A 42 -6.07 -21.50 -2.05
CA ARG A 42 -6.73 -21.36 -3.36
C ARG A 42 -5.92 -20.57 -4.39
N GLY A 43 -4.75 -20.04 -4.00
CA GLY A 43 -3.95 -19.16 -4.85
C GLY A 43 -4.60 -17.80 -5.12
N PHE A 44 -5.45 -17.31 -4.22
CA PHE A 44 -6.12 -16.01 -4.30
C PHE A 44 -5.28 -14.94 -3.58
N LEU A 45 -4.24 -14.44 -4.26
CA LEU A 45 -3.30 -13.45 -3.72
C LEU A 45 -4.00 -12.15 -3.28
N GLY A 46 -4.86 -11.59 -4.12
CA GLY A 46 -5.59 -10.36 -3.85
C GLY A 46 -6.50 -10.48 -2.64
N GLN A 47 -7.24 -11.59 -2.53
CA GLN A 47 -8.06 -11.85 -1.35
C GLN A 47 -7.20 -12.05 -0.09
N ALA A 48 -6.08 -12.77 -0.19
CA ALA A 48 -5.17 -12.94 0.94
C ALA A 48 -4.64 -11.59 1.46
N ILE A 49 -4.24 -10.68 0.58
CA ILE A 49 -3.79 -9.33 0.97
C ILE A 49 -4.89 -8.58 1.74
N ARG A 50 -6.15 -8.62 1.27
CA ARG A 50 -7.29 -7.97 1.96
C ARG A 50 -7.53 -8.55 3.34
N GLU A 51 -7.55 -9.87 3.47
CA GLU A 51 -7.82 -10.54 4.76
C GLU A 51 -6.72 -10.24 5.78
N ARG A 52 -5.47 -10.15 5.33
CA ARG A 52 -4.34 -9.77 6.20
C ARG A 52 -4.53 -8.39 6.83
N TYR A 53 -4.91 -7.40 6.03
CA TYR A 53 -5.22 -6.07 6.53
C TYR A 53 -6.44 -6.06 7.47
N SER A 54 -7.29 -7.08 7.38
CA SER A 54 -8.44 -7.28 8.26
C SER A 54 -8.07 -7.89 9.62
N PHE A 55 -6.83 -8.37 9.84
CA PHE A 55 -6.42 -9.04 11.08
C PHE A 55 -6.66 -8.18 12.33
N HIS A 56 -6.57 -6.86 12.21
CA HIS A 56 -6.78 -5.96 13.34
C HIS A 56 -8.25 -5.63 13.62
N GLY A 57 -9.20 -6.16 12.82
CA GLY A 57 -10.64 -6.05 13.05
C GLY A 57 -11.19 -4.64 12.90
N GLN A 58 -10.52 -3.77 12.13
CA GLN A 58 -10.89 -2.37 11.94
C GLN A 58 -11.70 -2.12 10.67
N ILE A 59 -12.30 -3.14 10.06
CA ILE A 59 -13.00 -2.99 8.78
C ILE A 59 -14.51 -3.04 9.02
N GLY A 60 -15.18 -1.94 8.69
CA GLY A 60 -16.63 -1.84 8.73
C GLY A 60 -17.32 -2.64 7.62
N SER A 61 -18.66 -2.64 7.62
CA SER A 61 -19.49 -3.40 6.68
C SER A 61 -19.29 -3.03 5.21
N ASP A 62 -18.79 -1.82 4.95
CA ASP A 62 -18.69 -1.24 3.61
C ASP A 62 -17.24 -1.28 3.07
N ASP A 63 -16.40 -2.16 3.64
CA ASP A 63 -14.95 -2.20 3.43
C ASP A 63 -14.23 -0.89 3.83
N ILE A 64 -14.86 -0.04 4.64
CA ILE A 64 -14.24 1.20 5.15
C ILE A 64 -13.42 0.85 6.38
N VAL A 65 -12.17 1.30 6.41
CA VAL A 65 -11.27 1.10 7.55
C VAL A 65 -11.53 2.17 8.60
N ASP A 66 -11.88 1.73 9.81
CA ASP A 66 -12.17 2.55 10.96
C ASP A 66 -10.96 3.42 11.31
N GLY A 67 -11.21 4.73 11.44
CA GLY A 67 -10.20 5.72 11.80
C GLY A 67 -9.42 6.32 10.62
N THR A 68 -9.45 5.71 9.43
CA THR A 68 -8.91 6.33 8.21
C THR A 68 -10.01 6.87 7.31
N GLY A 69 -11.21 6.27 7.33
CA GLY A 69 -12.32 6.64 6.45
C GLY A 69 -12.08 6.26 4.98
N MET A 70 -10.98 5.56 4.69
CA MET A 70 -10.64 5.06 3.36
C MET A 70 -11.22 3.68 3.15
N ARG A 71 -11.47 3.32 1.89
CA ARG A 71 -11.78 1.93 1.56
C ARG A 71 -10.53 1.08 1.71
N LEU A 72 -10.69 -0.18 2.10
CA LEU A 72 -9.60 -1.11 2.37
C LEU A 72 -8.58 -1.16 1.22
N ASN A 73 -9.05 -1.31 -0.02
CA ASN A 73 -8.18 -1.36 -1.19
C ASN A 73 -7.39 -0.06 -1.39
N GLU A 74 -8.02 1.09 -1.15
CA GLU A 74 -7.37 2.40 -1.26
C GLU A 74 -6.26 2.55 -0.21
N LEU A 75 -6.51 2.08 1.01
CA LEU A 75 -5.50 2.06 2.09
C LEU A 75 -4.33 1.12 1.78
N ILE A 76 -4.62 -0.07 1.25
CA ILE A 76 -3.58 -1.02 0.83
C ILE A 76 -2.69 -0.41 -0.24
N ILE A 77 -3.29 0.26 -1.22
CA ILE A 77 -2.58 0.93 -2.31
C ILE A 77 -1.76 2.11 -1.76
N SER A 78 -2.30 2.92 -0.84
CA SER A 78 -1.55 4.04 -0.27
C SER A 78 -0.33 3.56 0.52
N TYR A 79 -0.45 2.49 1.30
CA TYR A 79 0.71 1.90 1.98
C TYR A 79 1.72 1.32 1.00
N LEU A 80 1.27 0.72 -0.12
CA LEU A 80 2.19 0.24 -1.16
C LEU A 80 2.97 1.40 -1.77
N GLN A 81 2.31 2.55 -1.99
CA GLN A 81 2.94 3.77 -2.50
C GLN A 81 3.97 4.34 -1.52
N GLU A 82 3.64 4.36 -0.22
CA GLU A 82 4.56 4.82 0.83
C GLU A 82 5.76 3.88 0.99
N TYR A 83 5.57 2.58 0.80
CA TYR A 83 6.60 1.58 1.02
C TYR A 83 7.62 1.49 -0.12
N LEU A 84 7.19 1.72 -1.36
CA LEU A 84 8.05 1.57 -2.55
C LEU A 84 8.77 2.87 -2.91
N ASP A 85 10.02 3.01 -2.45
CA ASP A 85 10.93 4.12 -2.81
C ASP A 85 11.75 3.84 -4.10
N GLU A 86 12.40 4.87 -4.66
CA GLU A 86 13.03 4.93 -5.99
C GLU A 86 14.13 3.87 -6.26
N ASN A 87 14.66 3.21 -5.23
CA ASN A 87 15.80 2.28 -5.32
C ASN A 87 15.50 0.89 -4.74
N ASP A 88 14.23 0.51 -4.66
CA ASP A 88 13.88 -0.75 -4.04
C ASP A 88 13.95 -1.91 -5.05
N ASP A 89 14.98 -2.77 -4.93
CA ASP A 89 15.05 -4.06 -5.63
C ASP A 89 13.78 -4.92 -5.39
N ARG A 90 13.05 -4.65 -4.30
CA ARG A 90 11.76 -5.28 -4.00
C ARG A 90 10.63 -4.81 -4.92
N LEU A 91 10.76 -3.68 -5.62
CA LEU A 91 9.74 -3.22 -6.57
C LEU A 91 9.53 -4.24 -7.68
N GLU A 92 10.62 -4.66 -8.33
CA GLU A 92 10.57 -5.64 -9.42
C GLU A 92 10.14 -7.02 -8.91
N ALA A 93 10.64 -7.45 -7.75
CA ALA A 93 10.23 -8.72 -7.14
C ALA A 93 8.74 -8.72 -6.75
N THR A 94 8.27 -7.63 -6.13
CA THR A 94 6.86 -7.44 -5.76
C THR A 94 5.97 -7.41 -7.00
N LYS A 95 6.38 -6.66 -8.03
CA LYS A 95 5.66 -6.59 -9.30
C LYS A 95 5.58 -7.95 -9.98
N ALA A 96 6.65 -8.75 -9.96
CA ALA A 96 6.64 -10.10 -10.50
C ALA A 96 5.61 -10.99 -9.78
N VAL A 97 5.61 -11.01 -8.44
CA VAL A 97 4.64 -11.77 -7.64
C VAL A 97 3.20 -11.33 -7.92
N LEU A 98 2.95 -10.02 -7.96
CA LEU A 98 1.62 -9.49 -8.27
C LEU A 98 1.18 -9.85 -9.70
N THR A 99 2.10 -9.79 -10.66
CA THR A 99 1.84 -10.16 -12.06
C THR A 99 1.52 -11.64 -12.19
N GLU A 100 2.21 -12.51 -11.46
CA GLU A 100 1.87 -13.94 -11.38
C GLU A 100 0.48 -14.16 -10.77
N GLY A 101 0.14 -13.41 -9.71
CA GLY A 101 -1.19 -13.42 -9.10
C GLY A 101 -2.32 -13.06 -10.07
N LEU A 102 -2.04 -12.25 -11.09
CA LEU A 102 -3.03 -11.91 -12.13
C LEU A 102 -3.48 -13.11 -12.98
N ALA A 103 -2.73 -14.22 -12.98
CA ALA A 103 -3.10 -15.43 -13.71
C ALA A 103 -4.35 -16.10 -13.14
N ASN A 104 -4.66 -15.90 -11.85
CA ASN A 104 -5.82 -16.48 -11.20
C ASN A 104 -7.02 -15.51 -11.26
N THR A 105 -7.76 -15.55 -12.36
CA THR A 105 -8.89 -14.62 -12.59
C THR A 105 -10.08 -14.85 -11.66
N ASP A 106 -10.13 -15.99 -10.96
CA ASP A 106 -11.19 -16.33 -10.02
C ASP A 106 -10.95 -15.72 -8.62
N ASP A 107 -9.81 -15.06 -8.41
CA ASP A 107 -9.49 -14.37 -7.17
C ASP A 107 -10.49 -13.22 -6.90
N PRO A 108 -11.26 -13.26 -5.80
CA PRO A 108 -12.18 -12.18 -5.44
C PRO A 108 -11.52 -10.82 -5.23
N GLY A 109 -10.22 -10.82 -4.91
CA GLY A 109 -9.38 -9.63 -4.76
C GLY A 109 -8.58 -9.27 -6.02
N ILE A 110 -8.84 -9.88 -7.19
CA ILE A 110 -8.06 -9.66 -8.42
C ILE A 110 -7.96 -8.17 -8.81
N GLU A 111 -9.02 -7.40 -8.55
CA GLU A 111 -9.05 -5.98 -8.89
C GLU A 111 -8.06 -5.17 -8.06
N LEU A 112 -7.81 -5.55 -6.81
CA LEU A 112 -6.75 -4.96 -5.98
C LEU A 112 -5.38 -5.23 -6.62
N VAL A 113 -5.11 -6.48 -7.03
CA VAL A 113 -3.84 -6.86 -7.65
C VAL A 113 -3.60 -6.06 -8.95
N ARG A 114 -4.64 -5.91 -9.78
CA ARG A 114 -4.57 -5.08 -11.01
C ARG A 114 -4.24 -3.63 -10.71
N GLN A 115 -4.88 -3.04 -9.69
CA GLN A 115 -4.63 -1.65 -9.31
C GLN A 115 -3.21 -1.47 -8.77
N MET A 116 -2.71 -2.41 -7.97
CA MET A 116 -1.33 -2.40 -7.46
C MET A 116 -0.30 -2.47 -8.60
N VAL A 117 -0.48 -3.39 -9.57
CA VAL A 117 0.40 -3.49 -10.74
C VAL A 117 0.32 -2.22 -11.61
N SER A 118 -0.90 -1.75 -11.91
CA SER A 118 -1.09 -0.55 -12.71
C SER A 118 -0.41 0.66 -12.07
N MET A 119 -0.52 0.82 -10.75
CA MET A 119 0.14 1.91 -10.04
C MET A 119 1.66 1.84 -10.17
N MET A 120 2.26 0.64 -10.03
CA MET A 120 3.69 0.43 -10.26
C MET A 120 4.13 0.70 -11.70
N ASP A 121 3.25 0.50 -12.69
CA ASP A 121 3.51 0.82 -14.10
C ASP A 121 3.35 2.31 -14.43
N THR A 122 2.41 3.01 -13.78
CA THR A 122 2.07 4.41 -14.10
C THR A 122 2.79 5.46 -13.27
N ASP A 123 3.33 5.13 -12.10
CA ASP A 123 4.11 6.06 -11.26
C ASP A 123 5.61 5.79 -11.44
N PRO A 124 6.27 6.38 -12.46
CA PRO A 124 7.72 6.32 -12.56
C PRO A 124 8.34 6.98 -11.31
N PRO A 125 9.54 6.54 -10.87
CA PRO A 125 10.23 7.07 -9.70
C PRO A 125 10.20 8.61 -9.59
N ALA A 126 10.38 9.30 -10.71
CA ALA A 126 10.33 10.77 -10.80
C ALA A 126 8.96 11.40 -10.48
N ALA A 127 7.84 10.74 -10.81
CA ALA A 127 6.50 11.24 -10.47
C ALA A 127 6.22 11.09 -8.96
N ARG A 128 6.73 10.03 -8.34
CA ARG A 128 6.70 9.83 -6.88
C ARG A 128 7.57 10.85 -6.15
N ARG A 129 8.78 11.10 -6.63
CA ARG A 129 9.69 12.16 -6.12
C ARG A 129 9.04 13.54 -6.19
N ARG A 130 8.40 13.86 -7.32
CA ARG A 130 7.71 15.13 -7.51
C ARG A 130 6.52 15.29 -6.57
N ARG A 131 5.77 14.23 -6.29
CA ARG A 131 4.64 14.27 -5.34
C ARG A 131 5.12 14.41 -3.89
N ALA A 132 6.07 13.59 -3.45
CA ALA A 132 6.61 13.67 -2.08
C ALA A 132 7.24 15.05 -1.80
N LEU A 133 8.08 15.53 -2.72
CA LEU A 133 8.68 16.86 -2.60
C LEU A 133 7.62 17.98 -2.65
N ARG A 134 6.54 17.80 -3.42
CA ARG A 134 5.42 18.75 -3.46
C ARG A 134 4.70 18.83 -2.12
N ASP A 135 4.43 17.70 -1.49
CA ASP A 135 3.71 17.63 -0.22
C ASP A 135 4.57 18.18 0.93
N ASP A 136 5.88 17.90 0.93
CA ASP A 136 6.84 18.51 1.87
C ASP A 136 6.96 20.03 1.70
N VAL A 137 7.06 20.50 0.44
CA VAL A 137 7.13 21.93 0.14
C VAL A 137 5.81 22.62 0.49
N LEU A 138 4.66 21.99 0.24
CA LEU A 138 3.36 22.54 0.63
C LEU A 138 3.25 22.66 2.15
N GLY A 139 3.64 21.62 2.91
CA GLY A 139 3.65 21.67 4.38
C GLY A 139 4.54 22.80 4.91
N PHE A 140 5.74 22.97 4.34
CA PHE A 140 6.63 24.07 4.70
C PHE A 140 6.04 25.45 4.37
N LEU A 141 5.42 25.61 3.19
CA LEU A 141 4.82 26.88 2.79
C LEU A 141 3.59 27.23 3.63
N GLU A 142 2.76 26.24 4.00
CA GLU A 142 1.62 26.42 4.91
C GLU A 142 2.08 26.81 6.33
N GLU A 143 3.14 26.18 6.85
CA GLU A 143 3.71 26.51 8.17
C GLU A 143 4.28 27.93 8.22
N HIS A 144 4.75 28.44 7.09
CA HIS A 144 5.39 29.75 6.98
C HIS A 144 4.53 30.83 6.32
N ASP A 145 3.24 30.57 6.06
CA ASP A 145 2.28 31.49 5.42
C ASP A 145 2.78 32.04 4.06
N LEU A 146 3.43 31.17 3.30
CA LEU A 146 4.05 31.46 2.00
C LEU A 146 3.12 31.06 0.84
N ASP A 147 3.30 31.74 -0.30
CA ASP A 147 2.43 31.58 -1.48
C ASP A 147 2.61 30.21 -2.16
N VAL A 148 1.60 29.35 -1.96
CA VAL A 148 1.49 27.99 -2.53
C VAL A 148 1.42 27.96 -4.06
N ASN A 149 1.14 29.09 -4.73
CA ASN A 149 1.08 29.13 -6.20
C ASN A 149 2.46 29.01 -6.89
N LYS A 150 3.55 29.01 -6.12
CA LYS A 150 4.93 28.89 -6.64
C LYS A 150 5.52 27.50 -6.51
N VAL A 151 4.81 26.56 -5.88
CA VAL A 151 5.27 25.20 -5.60
C VAL A 151 5.75 24.51 -6.88
N ASP A 152 4.98 24.54 -7.95
CA ASP A 152 5.32 23.84 -9.19
C ASP A 152 6.64 24.35 -9.81
N ARG A 153 6.93 25.66 -9.70
CA ARG A 153 8.21 26.23 -10.16
C ARG A 153 9.40 25.84 -9.28
N VAL A 154 9.19 25.72 -7.96
CA VAL A 154 10.24 25.29 -7.02
C VAL A 154 10.58 23.82 -7.28
N LEU A 155 9.57 22.99 -7.52
CA LEU A 155 9.74 21.58 -7.84
C LEU A 155 10.46 21.37 -9.18
N ASP A 156 10.14 22.15 -10.20
CA ASP A 156 10.83 22.07 -11.50
C ASP A 156 12.33 22.38 -11.37
N VAL A 157 12.73 23.34 -10.52
CA VAL A 157 14.14 23.68 -10.29
C VAL A 157 14.87 22.62 -9.45
N LEU A 158 14.20 22.01 -8.48
CA LEU A 158 14.79 21.01 -7.59
C LEU A 158 14.94 19.62 -8.23
N LEU A 159 14.25 19.36 -9.34
CA LEU A 159 14.24 18.06 -10.03
C LEU A 159 15.04 18.06 -11.35
N GLU A 160 15.68 19.18 -11.71
CA GLU A 160 16.51 19.33 -12.93
C GLU A 160 18.02 19.02 -12.75
N GLU A 161 18.45 18.33 -11.67
CA GLU A 161 19.85 17.89 -11.48
C GLU A 161 20.13 16.45 -11.96
#